data_AF-A0A3B6PIB3-F1
#
_entry.id   AF-A0A3B6PIB3-F1
#
_cell.length_a   1.000
_cell.length_b   1.000
_cell.length_c   1.000
_cell.angle_alpha   90.00
_cell.angle_beta   90.00
_cell.angle_gamma   90.00
#
_symmetry.space_group_name_H-M   'P 1'
#
loop_
_entity.id
_entity.type
_entity.pdbx_description
1 polymer ?
#
loop_
_entity_poly.entity_id
_entity_poly.type
_entity_poly.pdbx_seq_one_letter_code
_entity_poly.pdbx_strand_id
1 'polypeptide(L)'
;MTVLRRALVALRLLFIAAAIRLLFVAVVSSTIASRVVPAIFVFGDSTADVGNNNYLPGTSARANFPHNGVDLPGREPTGRFSNGFIGADFLAVHMGFSGSPPPYLSLVAGSGEALGNTTAKKPVAADASMRGASFASGGSGVLDSTGDTINMTKQIEYFSDLKHQMLSARLGAFGASAFLSKSIFLMSAGSNDAIDFFSQDTSPDSTALQQFREAVVSTYDSHVKTLYNLGARKFAVIDVAPLGCCPYWRSRNPAGECVEPLNLLAKSLNDGIRDLFAGLVSEMQGMEYAIGSAYELVSSIVQDPVCRVDGVEERVLWRWRQVQRRRRVHPQRRLLRRPRHVPLLGLPAPYPGHLQARRPSVLRRAGAVRRPDHLQAAGRGVVSSLYHSTT
;
A
#
# COMPACT_ATOMS: atom_id res chain seq x y z
N MET A 1 -55.46 10.20 44.19
CA MET A 1 -55.32 10.55 42.75
C MET A 1 -53.96 11.14 42.37
N THR A 2 -53.28 11.91 43.24
CA THR A 2 -52.00 12.58 42.97
C THR A 2 -50.80 11.64 42.81
N VAL A 3 -50.73 10.56 43.60
CA VAL A 3 -49.63 9.57 43.54
C VAL A 3 -49.68 8.77 42.22
N LEU A 4 -50.87 8.35 41.80
CA LEU A 4 -51.07 7.62 40.54
C LEU A 4 -50.69 8.48 39.31
N ARG A 5 -51.05 9.77 39.32
CA ARG A 5 -50.64 10.71 38.26
C ARG A 5 -49.13 10.90 38.19
N ARG A 6 -48.44 11.00 39.34
CA ARG A 6 -46.97 11.10 39.39
C ARG A 6 -46.28 9.82 38.90
N ALA A 7 -46.81 8.65 39.25
CA ALA A 7 -46.31 7.36 38.79
C ALA A 7 -46.46 7.18 37.27
N LEU A 8 -47.62 7.56 36.70
CA LEU A 8 -47.86 7.54 35.26
C LEU A 8 -46.93 8.49 34.48
N VAL A 9 -46.65 9.68 35.03
CA VAL A 9 -45.70 10.63 34.43
C VAL A 9 -44.28 10.08 34.47
N ALA A 10 -43.85 9.50 35.59
CA ALA A 10 -42.53 8.89 35.71
C ALA A 10 -42.34 7.71 34.73
N LEU A 11 -43.36 6.86 34.59
CA LEU A 11 -43.34 5.74 33.65
C LEU A 11 -43.25 6.23 32.19
N ARG A 12 -44.00 7.28 31.81
CA ARG A 12 -43.91 7.91 30.49
C ARG A 12 -42.52 8.47 30.21
N LEU A 13 -41.91 9.14 31.18
CA LEU A 13 -40.55 9.68 31.04
C LEU A 13 -39.50 8.58 30.87
N LEU A 14 -39.65 7.44 31.56
CA LEU A 14 -38.79 6.27 31.39
C LEU A 14 -38.91 5.65 30.00
N PHE A 15 -40.13 5.51 29.47
CA PHE A 15 -40.36 5.04 28.10
C PHE A 15 -39.77 5.99 27.05
N ILE A 16 -39.93 7.30 27.23
CA ILE A 16 -39.34 8.32 26.33
C ILE A 16 -37.80 8.25 26.40
N ALA A 17 -37.21 8.14 27.58
CA ALA A 17 -35.76 8.01 27.73
C ALA A 17 -35.22 6.72 27.10
N ALA A 18 -35.92 5.60 27.24
CA ALA A 18 -35.58 4.33 26.58
C ALA A 18 -35.67 4.43 25.06
N ALA A 19 -36.73 5.07 24.54
CA ALA A 19 -36.90 5.30 23.10
C ALA A 19 -35.81 6.22 22.53
N ILE A 20 -35.45 7.30 23.24
CA ILE A 20 -34.36 8.20 22.84
C ILE A 20 -33.02 7.45 22.82
N ARG A 21 -32.73 6.60 23.82
CA ARG A 21 -31.51 5.76 23.82
C ARG A 21 -31.50 4.78 22.65
N LEU A 22 -32.62 4.14 22.35
CA LEU A 22 -32.74 3.21 21.23
C LEU A 22 -32.54 3.94 19.89
N LEU A 23 -33.12 5.13 19.75
CA LEU A 23 -32.94 5.99 18.58
C LEU A 23 -31.48 6.44 18.44
N PHE A 24 -30.81 6.79 19.54
CA PHE A 24 -29.41 7.19 19.53
C PHE A 24 -28.48 6.02 19.14
N VAL A 25 -28.74 4.80 19.63
CA VAL A 25 -28.01 3.59 19.21
C VAL A 25 -28.24 3.29 17.72
N ALA A 26 -29.46 3.43 17.22
CA ALA A 26 -29.79 3.24 15.80
C ALA A 26 -29.06 4.27 14.92
N VAL A 27 -29.13 5.56 15.27
CA VAL A 27 -28.47 6.65 14.53
C VAL A 27 -26.94 6.52 14.57
N VAL A 28 -26.34 6.16 15.71
CA VAL A 28 -24.89 5.91 15.79
C VAL A 28 -24.49 4.73 14.90
N SER A 29 -25.31 3.66 14.86
CA SER A 29 -25.05 2.50 13.99
C SER A 29 -25.12 2.87 12.50
N SER A 30 -25.99 3.80 12.10
CA SER A 30 -26.11 4.29 10.72
C SER A 30 -24.97 5.20 10.25
N THR A 31 -24.05 5.62 11.14
CA THR A 31 -22.94 6.53 10.79
C THR A 31 -21.58 5.84 10.61
N ILE A 32 -21.52 4.52 10.81
CA ILE A 32 -20.35 3.72 10.44
C ILE A 32 -20.42 3.54 8.93
N ALA A 33 -19.43 4.07 8.20
CA ALA A 33 -19.30 3.78 6.77
C ALA A 33 -19.34 2.26 6.59
N SER A 34 -20.42 1.76 5.97
CA SER A 34 -20.56 0.32 5.75
C SER A 34 -19.43 -0.12 4.85
N ARG A 35 -18.58 -1.03 5.35
CA ARG A 35 -17.55 -1.65 4.53
C ARG A 35 -18.21 -2.45 3.41
N VAL A 36 -17.59 -2.45 2.24
CA VAL A 36 -18.06 -3.23 1.10
C VAL A 36 -17.72 -4.71 1.29
N VAL A 37 -16.58 -4.99 1.94
CA VAL A 37 -16.12 -6.34 2.28
C VAL A 37 -15.74 -6.45 3.76
N PRO A 38 -15.78 -7.64 4.37
CA PRO A 38 -15.51 -7.80 5.80
C PRO A 38 -14.04 -7.47 6.16
N ALA A 39 -13.10 -8.02 5.39
CA ALA A 39 -11.66 -7.84 5.55
C ALA A 39 -10.94 -7.83 4.19
N ILE A 40 -9.68 -7.37 4.24
CA ILE A 40 -8.72 -7.45 3.13
C ILE A 40 -7.47 -8.13 3.66
N PHE A 41 -6.98 -9.14 2.95
CA PHE A 41 -5.72 -9.82 3.22
C PHE A 41 -4.77 -9.52 2.06
N VAL A 42 -3.56 -9.04 2.35
CA VAL A 42 -2.62 -8.55 1.33
C VAL A 42 -1.37 -9.42 1.31
N PHE A 43 -0.97 -9.87 0.13
CA PHE A 43 0.21 -10.68 -0.13
C PHE A 43 1.02 -10.02 -1.23
N GLY A 44 2.34 -10.11 -1.17
CA GLY A 44 3.18 -9.56 -2.22
C GLY A 44 4.52 -9.03 -1.76
N ASP A 45 5.01 -8.07 -2.53
CA ASP A 45 6.33 -7.49 -2.39
C ASP A 45 6.31 -6.05 -1.85
N SER A 46 7.35 -5.26 -2.16
CA SER A 46 7.48 -3.84 -1.77
C SER A 46 6.34 -2.95 -2.29
N THR A 47 5.67 -3.34 -3.37
CA THR A 47 4.50 -2.64 -3.92
C THR A 47 3.26 -2.75 -3.04
N ALA A 48 3.24 -3.70 -2.10
CA ALA A 48 2.14 -4.00 -1.19
C ALA A 48 2.55 -4.01 0.30
N ASP A 49 3.85 -3.89 0.62
CA ASP A 49 4.36 -3.89 1.99
C ASP A 49 3.99 -2.59 2.73
N VAL A 50 3.52 -2.77 3.95
CA VAL A 50 3.04 -1.72 4.85
C VAL A 50 3.85 -1.67 6.15
N GLY A 51 4.95 -2.43 6.22
CA GLY A 51 5.94 -2.40 7.30
C GLY A 51 6.32 -3.75 7.90
N ASN A 52 6.08 -4.88 7.23
CA ASN A 52 6.55 -6.18 7.75
C ASN A 52 8.08 -6.22 7.83
N ASN A 53 8.77 -5.65 6.83
CA ASN A 53 10.23 -5.64 6.78
C ASN A 53 10.90 -4.89 7.94
N ASN A 54 10.17 -4.01 8.63
CA ASN A 54 10.69 -3.33 9.83
C ASN A 54 10.97 -4.29 10.99
N TYR A 55 10.35 -5.46 10.98
CA TYR A 55 10.47 -6.49 12.03
C TYR A 55 11.52 -7.56 11.71
N LEU A 56 12.10 -7.54 10.51
CA LEU A 56 13.05 -8.55 10.04
C LEU A 56 14.49 -8.13 10.36
N PRO A 57 15.23 -8.83 11.24
CA PRO A 57 16.61 -8.45 11.57
C PRO A 57 17.53 -8.58 10.35
N GLY A 58 18.44 -7.62 10.16
CA GLY A 58 19.50 -7.70 9.16
C GLY A 58 19.12 -7.39 7.70
N THR A 59 17.83 -7.35 7.34
CA THR A 59 17.44 -7.03 5.95
C THR A 59 17.67 -5.55 5.61
N SER A 60 18.16 -5.30 4.39
CA SER A 60 18.28 -3.97 3.80
C SER A 60 17.01 -3.53 3.06
N ALA A 61 16.10 -4.45 2.77
CA ALA A 61 14.83 -4.20 2.08
C ALA A 61 13.81 -3.55 3.02
N ARG A 62 14.12 -2.37 3.56
CA ARG A 62 13.23 -1.61 4.45
C ARG A 62 12.87 -0.27 3.81
N ALA A 63 11.70 0.26 4.18
CA ALA A 63 11.25 1.58 3.75
C ALA A 63 10.75 2.41 4.94
N ASN A 64 11.47 2.32 6.06
CA ASN A 64 11.22 3.10 7.27
C ASN A 64 12.20 4.27 7.43
N PHE A 65 12.63 4.86 6.31
CA PHE A 65 13.52 6.02 6.29
C PHE A 65 12.73 7.34 6.27
N PRO A 66 13.32 8.48 6.68
CA PRO A 66 12.60 9.75 6.80
C PRO A 66 11.89 10.26 5.53
N HIS A 67 12.33 9.83 4.33
CA HIS A 67 11.68 10.20 3.07
C HIS A 67 10.48 9.32 2.73
N ASN A 68 10.36 8.14 3.36
CA ASN A 68 9.17 7.30 3.26
C ASN A 68 8.07 7.86 4.18
N GLY A 69 6.82 7.84 3.73
CA GLY A 69 5.68 8.25 4.55
C GLY A 69 5.53 9.75 4.85
N VAL A 70 6.33 10.64 4.24
CA VAL A 70 6.21 12.11 4.42
C VAL A 70 4.83 12.69 4.10
N ASP A 71 4.05 12.01 3.25
CA ASP A 71 2.69 12.36 2.85
C ASP A 71 1.60 11.53 3.57
N LEU A 72 1.99 10.60 4.45
CA LEU A 72 1.05 9.87 5.29
C LEU A 72 0.45 10.78 6.37
N PRO A 73 -0.76 10.44 6.87
CA PRO A 73 -1.26 11.04 8.09
C PRO A 73 -0.28 10.78 9.25
N GLY A 74 0.29 11.85 9.81
CA GLY A 74 1.31 11.76 10.86
C GLY A 74 2.75 11.89 10.34
N ARG A 75 2.99 11.80 9.02
CA ARG A 75 4.31 11.93 8.38
C ARG A 75 5.34 10.91 8.91
N GLU A 76 4.88 9.71 9.23
CA GLU A 76 5.70 8.66 9.83
C GLU A 76 6.13 7.63 8.77
N PRO A 77 7.38 7.17 8.80
CA PRO A 77 7.88 6.19 7.85
C PRO A 77 7.45 4.77 8.26
N THR A 78 6.26 4.36 7.83
CA THR A 78 5.65 3.09 8.29
C THR A 78 6.29 1.83 7.72
N GLY A 79 7.24 1.94 6.78
CA GLY A 79 7.75 0.79 6.01
C GLY A 79 7.07 0.60 4.65
N ARG A 80 6.28 1.57 4.18
CA ARG A 80 5.78 1.59 2.79
C ARG A 80 6.88 2.10 1.87
N PHE A 81 7.11 1.42 0.75
CA PHE A 81 8.07 1.83 -0.30
C PHE A 81 7.55 3.01 -1.14
N SER A 82 7.11 4.07 -0.45
CA SER A 82 6.52 5.27 -1.03
C SER A 82 6.65 6.44 -0.04
N ASN A 83 6.54 7.66 -0.55
CA ASN A 83 6.35 8.87 0.27
C ASN A 83 4.99 8.87 0.98
N GLY A 84 4.03 8.05 0.55
CA GLY A 84 2.66 8.06 1.07
C GLY A 84 1.99 6.69 1.04
N PHE A 85 0.70 6.72 0.74
CA PHE A 85 -0.10 5.52 0.51
C PHE A 85 0.35 4.78 -0.76
N ILE A 86 0.16 3.46 -0.73
CA ILE A 86 0.43 2.55 -1.84
C ILE A 86 -0.88 1.99 -2.41
N GLY A 87 -0.84 1.23 -3.52
CA GLY A 87 -2.03 0.71 -4.20
C GLY A 87 -3.00 -0.04 -3.26
N ALA A 88 -2.47 -0.84 -2.34
CA ALA A 88 -3.25 -1.55 -1.33
C ALA A 88 -4.07 -0.62 -0.41
N ASP A 89 -3.54 0.57 -0.08
CA ASP A 89 -4.28 1.56 0.71
C ASP A 89 -5.45 2.15 -0.08
N PHE A 90 -5.22 2.49 -1.35
CA PHE A 90 -6.27 3.05 -2.20
C PHE A 90 -7.38 2.04 -2.43
N LEU A 91 -7.05 0.76 -2.67
CA LEU A 91 -8.04 -0.32 -2.74
C LEU A 91 -8.86 -0.40 -1.45
N ALA A 92 -8.20 -0.42 -0.28
CA ALA A 92 -8.87 -0.52 1.00
C ALA A 92 -9.79 0.68 1.29
N VAL A 93 -9.37 1.90 0.92
CA VAL A 93 -10.21 3.10 1.03
C VAL A 93 -11.46 2.99 0.14
N HIS A 94 -11.34 2.47 -1.08
CA HIS A 94 -12.50 2.22 -1.94
C HIS A 94 -13.45 1.18 -1.35
N MET A 95 -12.93 0.21 -0.60
CA MET A 95 -13.72 -0.81 0.10
C MET A 95 -14.32 -0.33 1.44
N GLY A 96 -14.13 0.93 1.82
CA GLY A 96 -14.70 1.53 3.03
C GLY A 96 -13.82 1.45 4.28
N PHE A 97 -12.53 1.09 4.13
CA PHE A 97 -11.55 1.16 5.21
C PHE A 97 -10.85 2.54 5.24
N SER A 98 -10.08 2.82 6.28
CA SER A 98 -9.30 4.07 6.37
C SER A 98 -7.93 4.02 5.68
N GLY A 99 -7.54 2.84 5.18
CA GLY A 99 -6.23 2.48 4.65
C GLY A 99 -6.11 0.96 4.63
N SER A 100 -4.99 0.43 4.14
CA SER A 100 -4.73 -1.01 4.11
C SER A 100 -4.77 -1.61 5.53
N PRO A 101 -4.94 -2.94 5.66
CA PRO A 101 -4.72 -3.60 6.94
C PRO A 101 -3.27 -3.39 7.45
N PRO A 102 -3.03 -3.52 8.77
CA PRO A 102 -1.69 -3.40 9.36
C PRO A 102 -0.77 -4.56 8.94
N PRO A 103 0.57 -4.40 9.03
CA PRO A 103 1.50 -5.49 8.77
C PRO A 103 1.30 -6.61 9.81
N TYR A 104 1.24 -7.85 9.37
CA TYR A 104 0.99 -9.02 10.22
C TYR A 104 1.99 -9.09 11.39
N LEU A 105 3.28 -8.82 11.12
CA LEU A 105 4.29 -8.86 12.17
C LEU A 105 4.04 -7.83 13.29
N SER A 106 3.42 -6.69 13.00
CA SER A 106 3.02 -5.73 14.04
C SER A 106 1.89 -6.23 14.95
N LEU A 107 1.12 -7.21 14.50
CA LEU A 107 0.00 -7.79 15.26
C LEU A 107 0.46 -8.90 16.21
N VAL A 108 1.56 -9.58 15.88
CA VAL A 108 2.08 -10.72 16.64
C VAL A 108 3.36 -10.41 17.41
N ALA A 109 4.10 -9.36 17.05
CA ALA A 109 5.25 -8.88 17.80
C ALA A 109 4.82 -8.22 19.12
N GLY A 110 5.64 -8.38 20.16
CA GLY A 110 5.60 -7.50 21.33
C GLY A 110 5.87 -6.06 20.88
N SER A 111 5.25 -5.07 21.54
CA SER A 111 5.45 -3.66 21.19
C SER A 111 6.94 -3.29 21.23
N GLY A 112 7.53 -3.00 20.06
CA GLY A 112 8.91 -2.52 19.95
C GLY A 112 10.00 -3.60 19.78
N GLU A 113 9.63 -4.88 19.62
CA GLU A 113 10.61 -5.95 19.41
C GLU A 113 10.66 -6.37 17.93
N ALA A 114 11.87 -6.41 17.36
CA ALA A 114 12.09 -7.21 16.15
C ALA A 114 11.76 -8.67 16.49
N LEU A 115 11.23 -9.45 15.53
CA LEU A 115 11.09 -10.90 15.73
C LEU A 115 12.52 -11.50 15.76
N GLY A 116 13.14 -11.47 16.92
CA GLY A 116 14.26 -12.35 17.25
C GLY A 116 13.76 -13.78 17.46
N ASN A 117 14.66 -14.65 17.91
CA ASN A 117 14.47 -16.09 18.13
C ASN A 117 13.36 -16.49 19.15
N THR A 118 12.48 -15.56 19.54
CA THR A 118 11.39 -15.76 20.48
C THR A 118 10.20 -16.42 19.80
N THR A 119 9.88 -17.64 20.20
CA THR A 119 8.79 -18.49 19.71
C THR A 119 7.39 -18.09 20.20
N ALA A 120 7.26 -17.13 21.11
CA ALA A 120 5.97 -16.72 21.66
C ALA A 120 5.29 -15.63 20.80
N LYS A 121 4.47 -16.04 19.82
CA LYS A 121 3.58 -15.13 19.08
C LYS A 121 2.49 -14.59 20.01
N LYS A 122 2.34 -13.27 20.12
CA LYS A 122 1.22 -12.67 20.86
C LYS A 122 -0.10 -12.99 20.14
N PRO A 123 -1.18 -13.33 20.85
CA PRO A 123 -2.50 -13.46 20.24
C PRO A 123 -2.91 -12.14 19.57
N VAL A 124 -3.33 -12.23 18.30
CA VAL A 124 -3.80 -11.07 17.56
C VAL A 124 -5.12 -10.60 18.17
N ALA A 125 -5.22 -9.29 18.42
CA ALA A 125 -6.45 -8.69 18.92
C ALA A 125 -7.63 -9.02 17.99
N ALA A 126 -8.73 -9.49 18.58
CA ALA A 126 -9.82 -10.07 17.82
C ALA A 126 -10.55 -9.06 16.90
N ASP A 127 -10.40 -7.75 17.10
CA ASP A 127 -10.93 -6.71 16.21
C ASP A 127 -9.97 -6.41 15.03
N ALA A 128 -8.67 -6.57 15.24
CA ALA A 128 -7.65 -6.44 14.21
C ALA A 128 -7.72 -7.60 13.21
N SER A 129 -7.85 -8.84 13.69
CA SER A 129 -8.00 -10.02 12.81
C SER A 129 -9.25 -9.94 11.91
N MET A 130 -10.32 -9.29 12.39
CA MET A 130 -11.57 -9.08 11.64
C MET A 130 -11.51 -7.92 10.63
N ARG A 131 -10.37 -7.22 10.52
CA ARG A 131 -10.10 -6.24 9.47
C ARG A 131 -9.14 -6.77 8.41
N GLY A 132 -8.52 -7.91 8.68
CA GLY A 132 -7.46 -8.51 7.87
C GLY A 132 -6.07 -8.00 8.24
N ALA A 133 -5.05 -8.54 7.57
CA ALA A 133 -3.64 -8.24 7.77
C ALA A 133 -2.92 -8.15 6.42
N SER A 134 -1.85 -7.37 6.35
CA SER A 134 -0.90 -7.43 5.24
C SER A 134 0.26 -8.35 5.59
N PHE A 135 0.50 -9.34 4.75
CA PHE A 135 1.61 -10.28 4.82
C PHE A 135 2.73 -9.92 3.83
N ALA A 136 2.49 -8.96 2.93
CA ALA A 136 3.46 -8.52 1.93
C ALA A 136 4.79 -8.05 2.55
N SER A 137 5.88 -8.29 1.83
CA SER A 137 7.25 -8.08 2.31
C SER A 137 8.13 -7.54 1.19
N GLY A 138 8.77 -6.40 1.40
CA GLY A 138 9.71 -5.83 0.43
C GLY A 138 10.79 -6.81 -0.01
N GLY A 139 11.03 -6.95 -1.31
CA GLY A 139 12.00 -7.89 -1.88
C GLY A 139 11.51 -9.33 -2.02
N SER A 140 10.27 -9.63 -1.62
CA SER A 140 9.67 -10.96 -1.80
C SER A 140 9.36 -11.25 -3.28
N GLY A 141 9.45 -12.51 -3.67
CA GLY A 141 8.94 -13.02 -4.94
C GLY A 141 7.83 -14.04 -4.78
N VAL A 142 7.30 -14.47 -5.92
CA VAL A 142 6.41 -15.63 -6.03
C VAL A 142 7.21 -16.91 -5.74
N LEU A 143 8.45 -16.99 -6.26
CA LEU A 143 9.38 -18.07 -6.01
C LEU A 143 10.06 -17.89 -4.65
N ASP A 144 10.23 -18.99 -3.92
CA ASP A 144 10.90 -18.98 -2.62
C ASP A 144 12.41 -18.70 -2.71
N SER A 145 12.99 -18.81 -3.91
CA SER A 145 14.38 -18.47 -4.21
C SER A 145 14.62 -16.97 -4.42
N THR A 146 13.56 -16.16 -4.51
CA THR A 146 13.64 -14.72 -4.80
C THR A 146 13.79 -13.92 -3.51
N GLY A 147 14.83 -13.08 -3.45
CA GLY A 147 15.16 -12.25 -2.29
C GLY A 147 15.52 -13.03 -1.01
N ASP A 148 15.73 -12.28 0.08
CA ASP A 148 16.12 -12.80 1.41
C ASP A 148 15.10 -12.47 2.52
N THR A 149 13.87 -12.12 2.13
CA THR A 149 12.82 -11.66 3.04
C THR A 149 11.68 -12.68 3.19
N ILE A 150 10.47 -12.25 3.57
CA ILE A 150 9.32 -13.15 3.75
C ILE A 150 8.79 -13.53 2.35
N ASN A 151 9.23 -14.68 1.83
CA ASN A 151 8.72 -15.25 0.59
C ASN A 151 7.20 -15.55 0.65
N MET A 152 6.57 -15.67 -0.51
CA MET A 152 5.11 -15.80 -0.59
C MET A 152 4.57 -17.05 0.12
N THR A 153 5.31 -18.17 0.10
CA THR A 153 4.98 -19.36 0.91
C THR A 153 4.85 -18.99 2.39
N LYS A 154 5.82 -18.26 2.95
CA LYS A 154 5.79 -17.83 4.34
C LYS A 154 4.67 -16.84 4.64
N GLN A 155 4.32 -15.98 3.70
CA GLN A 155 3.17 -15.08 3.82
C GLN A 155 1.86 -15.86 3.95
N ILE A 156 1.69 -16.94 3.18
CA ILE A 156 0.52 -17.82 3.24
C ILE A 156 0.49 -18.60 4.56
N GLU A 157 1.64 -19.05 5.08
CA GLU A 157 1.73 -19.65 6.42
C GLU A 157 1.26 -18.68 7.50
N TYR A 158 1.69 -17.41 7.44
CA TYR A 158 1.22 -16.38 8.37
C TYR A 158 -0.28 -16.12 8.27
N PHE A 159 -0.85 -16.20 7.07
CA PHE A 159 -2.30 -16.14 6.91
C PHE A 159 -2.99 -17.37 7.53
N SER A 160 -2.43 -18.57 7.35
CA SER A 160 -2.93 -19.79 7.99
C SER A 160 -2.94 -19.67 9.52
N ASP A 161 -1.85 -19.17 10.11
CA ASP A 161 -1.76 -18.88 11.55
C ASP A 161 -2.86 -17.90 12.01
N LEU A 162 -3.07 -16.81 11.26
CA LEU A 162 -4.10 -15.82 11.58
C LEU A 162 -5.49 -16.44 11.50
N LYS A 163 -5.78 -17.24 10.47
CA LYS A 163 -7.03 -17.98 10.32
C LYS A 163 -7.28 -18.90 11.51
N HIS A 164 -6.26 -19.65 11.95
CA HIS A 164 -6.38 -20.51 13.13
C HIS A 164 -6.78 -19.72 14.39
N GLN A 165 -6.18 -18.54 14.61
CA GLN A 165 -6.58 -17.66 15.71
C GLN A 165 -8.02 -17.16 15.59
N MET A 166 -8.49 -16.84 14.37
CA MET A 166 -9.87 -16.43 14.11
C MET A 166 -10.89 -17.55 14.42
N LEU A 167 -10.53 -18.79 14.09
CA LEU A 167 -11.34 -19.99 14.36
C LEU A 167 -11.51 -20.21 15.87
N SER A 168 -10.41 -20.16 16.62
CA SER A 168 -10.39 -20.45 18.06
C SER A 168 -11.04 -19.36 18.92
N ALA A 169 -11.01 -18.09 18.49
CA ALA A 169 -11.35 -16.96 19.35
C ALA A 169 -12.77 -16.39 19.18
N ARG A 170 -13.44 -16.57 18.03
CA ARG A 170 -14.66 -15.79 17.73
C ARG A 170 -15.70 -16.40 16.81
N LEU A 171 -15.30 -16.98 15.69
CA LEU A 171 -16.25 -17.26 14.60
C LEU A 171 -16.70 -18.73 14.52
N GLY A 172 -15.92 -19.65 15.10
CA GLY A 172 -16.04 -21.08 14.78
C GLY A 172 -15.78 -21.36 13.29
N ALA A 173 -15.82 -22.63 12.90
CA ALA A 173 -15.50 -23.05 11.52
C ALA A 173 -16.41 -22.42 10.46
N PHE A 174 -17.73 -22.45 10.68
CA PHE A 174 -18.71 -21.94 9.71
C PHE A 174 -18.61 -20.42 9.55
N GLY A 175 -18.52 -19.68 10.66
CA GLY A 175 -18.42 -18.23 10.64
C GLY A 175 -17.12 -17.76 9.96
N ALA A 176 -16.00 -18.44 10.19
CA ALA A 176 -14.73 -18.11 9.55
C ALA A 176 -14.78 -18.35 8.03
N SER A 177 -15.34 -19.49 7.59
CA SER A 177 -15.48 -19.79 6.16
C SER A 177 -16.34 -18.74 5.44
N ALA A 178 -17.50 -18.38 6.01
CA ALA A 178 -18.39 -17.36 5.45
C ALA A 178 -17.78 -15.94 5.46
N PHE A 179 -16.91 -15.66 6.43
CA PHE A 179 -16.19 -14.39 6.52
C PHE A 179 -15.08 -14.29 5.47
N LEU A 180 -14.27 -15.34 5.32
CA LEU A 180 -13.15 -15.38 4.37
C LEU A 180 -13.65 -15.38 2.94
N SER A 181 -14.71 -16.12 2.61
CA SER A 181 -15.27 -16.17 1.25
C SER A 181 -15.82 -14.83 0.76
N LYS A 182 -16.16 -13.91 1.67
CA LYS A 182 -16.62 -12.55 1.35
C LYS A 182 -15.51 -11.50 1.39
N SER A 183 -14.31 -11.87 1.86
CA SER A 183 -13.16 -10.98 2.01
C SER A 183 -12.30 -10.97 0.75
N ILE A 184 -11.51 -9.90 0.56
CA ILE A 184 -10.61 -9.76 -0.60
C ILE A 184 -9.22 -10.26 -0.25
N PHE A 185 -8.61 -11.00 -1.18
CA PHE A 185 -7.23 -11.46 -1.14
C PHE A 185 -6.46 -10.72 -2.24
N LEU A 186 -5.74 -9.67 -1.85
CA LEU A 186 -4.93 -8.86 -2.76
C LEU A 186 -3.55 -9.51 -2.92
N MET A 187 -3.11 -9.75 -4.15
CA MET A 187 -1.79 -10.28 -4.50
C MET A 187 -1.07 -9.31 -5.43
N SER A 188 0.18 -8.97 -5.11
CA SER A 188 1.04 -8.08 -5.91
C SER A 188 2.49 -8.58 -5.83
N ALA A 189 2.87 -9.47 -6.73
CA ALA A 189 4.17 -10.15 -6.74
C ALA A 189 4.58 -10.54 -8.17
N GLY A 190 5.86 -10.85 -8.38
CA GLY A 190 6.43 -11.23 -9.68
C GLY A 190 7.51 -10.28 -10.19
N SER A 191 7.52 -9.04 -9.68
CA SER A 191 8.50 -8.02 -10.07
C SER A 191 9.92 -8.41 -9.68
N ASN A 192 10.11 -8.88 -8.43
CA ASN A 192 11.43 -9.29 -7.96
C ASN A 192 11.90 -10.58 -8.65
N ASP A 193 11.01 -11.53 -8.95
CA ASP A 193 11.36 -12.76 -9.66
C ASP A 193 11.93 -12.42 -11.06
N ALA A 194 11.27 -11.51 -11.78
CA ALA A 194 11.72 -11.06 -13.09
C ALA A 194 13.04 -10.27 -13.03
N ILE A 195 13.20 -9.42 -12.01
CA ILE A 195 14.45 -8.66 -11.80
C ILE A 195 15.60 -9.59 -11.46
N ASP A 196 15.41 -10.54 -10.56
CA ASP A 196 16.44 -11.48 -10.10
C ASP A 196 16.86 -12.42 -11.25
N PHE A 197 15.91 -12.91 -12.05
CA PHE A 197 16.21 -13.70 -13.24
C PHE A 197 16.99 -12.88 -14.28
N PHE A 198 16.49 -11.69 -14.64
CA PHE A 198 17.12 -10.85 -15.67
C PHE A 198 18.49 -10.29 -15.25
N SER A 199 18.74 -10.17 -13.94
CA SER A 199 20.03 -9.70 -13.42
C SER A 199 21.12 -10.78 -13.49
N GLN A 200 20.75 -12.06 -13.58
CA GLN A 200 21.70 -13.16 -13.78
C GLN A 200 22.14 -13.28 -15.23
N ASP A 201 21.19 -13.10 -16.16
CA ASP A 201 21.45 -13.05 -17.59
C ASP A 201 20.53 -12.01 -18.23
N THR A 202 21.12 -10.95 -18.80
CA THR A 202 20.38 -9.86 -19.46
C THR A 202 20.00 -10.18 -20.90
N SER A 203 20.43 -11.33 -21.44
CA SER A 203 20.11 -11.82 -22.77
C SER A 203 19.73 -13.31 -22.76
N PRO A 204 18.76 -13.72 -21.93
CA PRO A 204 18.39 -15.11 -21.77
C PRO A 204 17.78 -15.64 -23.09
N ASP A 205 18.11 -16.89 -23.42
CA ASP A 205 17.51 -17.54 -24.58
C ASP A 205 16.02 -17.89 -24.35
N SER A 206 15.33 -18.28 -25.42
CA SER A 206 13.91 -18.62 -25.36
C SER A 206 13.59 -19.78 -24.42
N THR A 207 14.53 -20.72 -24.23
CA THR A 207 14.33 -21.88 -23.36
C THR A 207 14.37 -21.45 -21.90
N ALA A 208 15.38 -20.65 -21.52
CA ALA A 208 15.51 -20.11 -20.19
C ALA A 208 14.30 -19.22 -19.82
N LEU A 209 13.87 -18.36 -20.75
CA LEU A 209 12.68 -17.52 -20.57
C LEU A 209 11.41 -18.36 -20.33
N GLN A 210 11.22 -19.42 -21.12
CA GLN A 210 10.06 -20.29 -20.99
C GLN A 210 10.08 -21.05 -19.66
N GLN A 211 11.22 -21.64 -19.27
CA GLN A 211 11.37 -22.35 -18.00
C GLN A 211 11.13 -21.44 -16.79
N PHE A 212 11.67 -20.21 -16.83
CA PHE A 212 11.43 -19.23 -15.78
C PHE A 212 9.95 -18.86 -15.67
N ARG A 213 9.29 -18.57 -16.80
CA ARG A 213 7.85 -18.26 -16.82
C ARG A 213 7.02 -19.41 -16.26
N GLU A 214 7.31 -20.64 -16.68
CA GLU A 214 6.62 -21.84 -16.19
C GLU A 214 6.81 -22.02 -14.68
N ALA A 215 8.02 -21.81 -14.16
CA ALA A 215 8.30 -21.88 -12.73
C ALA A 215 7.50 -20.84 -11.93
N VAL A 216 7.47 -19.58 -12.38
CA VAL A 216 6.72 -18.51 -11.69
C VAL A 216 5.22 -18.79 -11.74
N VAL A 217 4.67 -19.10 -12.92
CA VAL A 217 3.21 -19.30 -13.10
C VAL A 217 2.73 -20.55 -12.34
N SER A 218 3.46 -21.66 -12.38
CA SER A 218 3.09 -22.88 -11.64
C SER A 218 3.16 -22.68 -10.12
N THR A 219 4.14 -21.91 -9.64
CA THR A 219 4.22 -21.55 -8.22
C THR A 219 3.07 -20.62 -7.83
N TYR A 220 2.71 -19.67 -8.69
CA TYR A 220 1.54 -18.81 -8.50
C TYR A 220 0.24 -19.63 -8.42
N ASP A 221 0.06 -20.63 -9.29
CA ASP A 221 -1.08 -21.57 -9.24
C ASP A 221 -1.18 -22.27 -7.88
N SER A 222 -0.05 -22.82 -7.41
CA SER A 222 0.03 -23.48 -6.10
C SER A 222 -0.37 -22.55 -4.95
N HIS A 223 0.12 -21.31 -4.96
CA HIS A 223 -0.22 -20.31 -3.94
C HIS A 223 -1.70 -19.96 -3.95
N VAL A 224 -2.30 -19.75 -5.12
CA VAL A 224 -3.72 -19.43 -5.26
C VAL A 224 -4.59 -20.61 -4.80
N LYS A 225 -4.28 -21.84 -5.22
CA LYS A 225 -4.97 -23.05 -4.78
C LYS A 225 -4.86 -23.26 -3.26
N THR A 226 -3.70 -22.99 -2.68
CA THR A 226 -3.51 -23.05 -1.22
C THR A 226 -4.37 -22.02 -0.50
N LEU A 227 -4.39 -20.76 -0.95
CA LEU A 227 -5.26 -19.72 -0.39
C LEU A 227 -6.74 -20.07 -0.54
N TYR A 228 -7.15 -20.64 -1.68
CA TYR A 228 -8.51 -21.10 -1.92
C TYR A 228 -8.92 -22.20 -0.93
N ASN A 229 -8.05 -23.18 -0.69
CA ASN A 229 -8.24 -24.22 0.32
C ASN A 229 -8.28 -23.66 1.74
N LEU A 230 -7.59 -22.55 1.98
CA LEU A 230 -7.69 -21.80 3.22
C LEU A 230 -8.96 -20.94 3.34
N GLY A 231 -9.79 -20.84 2.30
CA GLY A 231 -11.10 -20.18 2.33
C GLY A 231 -11.19 -18.90 1.49
N ALA A 232 -10.15 -18.54 0.75
CA ALA A 232 -10.19 -17.44 -0.18
C ALA A 232 -11.14 -17.72 -1.34
N ARG A 233 -11.95 -16.73 -1.71
CA ARG A 233 -12.82 -16.80 -2.90
C ARG A 233 -12.72 -15.59 -3.80
N LYS A 234 -12.35 -14.42 -3.29
CA LYS A 234 -12.24 -13.18 -4.06
C LYS A 234 -10.81 -12.72 -4.15
N PHE A 235 -10.20 -12.88 -5.31
CA PHE A 235 -8.81 -12.51 -5.57
C PHE A 235 -8.74 -11.17 -6.32
N ALA A 236 -7.90 -10.26 -5.82
CA ALA A 236 -7.50 -9.07 -6.55
C ALA A 236 -6.01 -9.21 -6.85
N VAL A 237 -5.63 -9.10 -8.13
CA VAL A 237 -4.24 -9.26 -8.56
C VAL A 237 -3.78 -7.96 -9.17
N ILE A 238 -2.59 -7.51 -8.80
CA ILE A 238 -1.89 -6.42 -9.49
C ILE A 238 -0.76 -7.07 -10.29
N ASP A 239 -0.81 -6.88 -11.61
CA ASP A 239 0.20 -7.45 -12.50
C ASP A 239 1.53 -6.67 -12.45
N VAL A 240 2.57 -7.20 -13.09
CA VAL A 240 3.92 -6.64 -13.07
C VAL A 240 3.98 -5.39 -13.95
N ALA A 241 4.49 -4.28 -13.40
CA ALA A 241 4.69 -3.01 -14.12
C ALA A 241 5.78 -3.13 -15.22
N PRO A 242 5.97 -2.14 -16.14
CA PRO A 242 7.05 -2.19 -17.13
C PRO A 242 8.40 -1.96 -16.46
N LEU A 243 9.02 -3.05 -15.98
CA LEU A 243 10.21 -3.03 -15.13
C LEU A 243 11.43 -2.36 -15.79
N GLY A 244 11.58 -2.49 -17.11
CA GLY A 244 12.64 -1.85 -17.87
C GLY A 244 12.55 -0.32 -17.85
N CYS A 245 11.38 0.23 -17.54
CA CYS A 245 11.16 1.66 -17.38
C CYS A 245 11.39 2.18 -15.95
N CYS A 246 11.70 1.30 -14.99
CA CYS A 246 12.06 1.73 -13.64
C CYS A 246 13.35 2.59 -13.67
N PRO A 247 13.46 3.65 -12.84
CA PRO A 247 14.61 4.55 -12.85
C PRO A 247 15.96 3.85 -12.71
N TYR A 248 16.05 2.79 -11.90
CA TYR A 248 17.25 1.98 -11.71
C TYR A 248 17.78 1.33 -13.00
N TRP A 249 16.89 0.85 -13.86
CA TRP A 249 17.26 0.22 -15.13
C TRP A 249 17.54 1.26 -16.20
N ARG A 250 16.72 2.31 -16.27
CA ARG A 250 16.95 3.44 -17.18
C ARG A 250 18.26 4.17 -16.93
N SER A 251 18.68 4.31 -15.67
CA SER A 251 19.95 4.96 -15.33
C SER A 251 21.18 4.16 -15.77
N ARG A 252 21.02 2.87 -16.07
CA ARG A 252 22.09 2.00 -16.61
C ARG A 252 22.11 1.95 -18.13
N ASN A 253 21.02 2.36 -18.77
CA ASN A 253 20.98 2.52 -20.21
C ASN A 253 21.57 3.90 -20.57
N PRO A 254 22.67 3.99 -21.35
CA PRO A 254 23.26 5.27 -21.73
C PRO A 254 22.31 6.22 -22.46
N ALA A 255 21.29 5.69 -23.15
CA ALA A 255 20.26 6.48 -23.82
C ALA A 255 19.15 6.96 -22.87
N GLY A 256 19.12 6.48 -21.61
CA GLY A 256 18.05 6.75 -20.66
C GLY A 256 16.70 6.12 -21.03
N GLU A 257 16.71 5.23 -22.03
CA GLU A 257 15.55 4.49 -22.53
C GLU A 257 15.20 3.30 -21.61
N CYS A 258 13.97 2.79 -21.76
CA CYS A 258 13.58 1.58 -21.07
C CYS A 258 14.39 0.37 -21.58
N VAL A 259 14.64 -0.60 -20.70
CA VAL A 259 15.25 -1.88 -21.08
C VAL A 259 14.17 -2.80 -21.63
N GLU A 260 14.02 -2.82 -22.96
CA GLU A 260 12.90 -3.51 -23.60
C GLU A 260 12.85 -5.04 -23.37
N PRO A 261 13.97 -5.78 -23.37
CA PRO A 261 13.92 -7.21 -23.02
C PRO A 261 13.30 -7.49 -21.64
N LEU A 262 13.53 -6.61 -20.66
CA LEU A 262 12.95 -6.73 -19.32
C LEU A 262 11.46 -6.36 -19.30
N ASN A 263 11.03 -5.41 -20.13
CA ASN A 263 9.60 -5.13 -20.32
C ASN A 263 8.86 -6.31 -20.96
N LEU A 264 9.45 -6.94 -21.96
CA LEU A 264 8.90 -8.13 -22.62
C LEU A 264 8.79 -9.32 -21.65
N LEU A 265 9.78 -9.49 -20.77
CA LEU A 265 9.72 -10.48 -19.69
C LEU A 265 8.54 -10.21 -18.74
N ALA A 266 8.38 -8.98 -18.26
CA ALA A 266 7.26 -8.59 -17.41
C ALA A 266 5.91 -8.83 -18.09
N LYS A 267 5.78 -8.47 -19.37
CA LYS A 267 4.57 -8.72 -20.16
C LYS A 267 4.27 -10.21 -20.29
N SER A 268 5.27 -11.02 -20.59
CA SER A 268 5.15 -12.49 -20.71
C SER A 268 4.68 -13.14 -19.41
N LEU A 269 5.18 -12.69 -18.26
CA LEU A 269 4.67 -13.10 -16.96
C LEU A 269 3.20 -12.70 -16.75
N ASN A 270 2.84 -11.47 -17.10
CA ASN A 270 1.47 -10.97 -16.96
C ASN A 270 0.48 -11.78 -17.81
N ASP A 271 0.87 -12.14 -19.04
CA ASP A 271 0.05 -12.99 -19.91
C ASP A 271 -0.14 -14.38 -19.29
N GLY A 272 0.92 -14.99 -18.76
CA GLY A 272 0.82 -16.26 -18.03
C GLY A 272 -0.07 -16.20 -16.79
N ILE A 273 -0.01 -15.10 -16.01
CA ILE A 273 -0.88 -14.90 -14.85
C ILE A 273 -2.35 -14.74 -15.29
N ARG A 274 -2.62 -14.01 -16.38
CA ARG A 274 -3.99 -13.85 -16.91
C ARG A 274 -4.58 -15.19 -17.36
N ASP A 275 -3.81 -15.98 -18.10
CA ASP A 275 -4.22 -17.31 -18.55
C ASP A 275 -4.49 -18.23 -17.36
N LEU A 276 -3.61 -18.22 -16.36
CA LEU A 276 -3.77 -18.97 -15.11
C LEU A 276 -5.10 -18.64 -14.43
N PHE A 277 -5.37 -17.36 -14.15
CA PHE A 277 -6.60 -16.97 -13.46
C PHE A 277 -7.86 -17.25 -14.28
N ALA A 278 -7.79 -17.14 -15.61
CA ALA A 278 -8.89 -17.52 -16.50
C ALA A 278 -9.20 -19.02 -16.41
N GLY A 279 -8.18 -19.88 -16.34
CA GLY A 279 -8.34 -21.33 -16.13
C GLY A 279 -8.89 -21.67 -14.74
N LEU A 280 -8.33 -21.04 -13.70
CA LEU A 280 -8.65 -21.33 -12.30
C LEU A 280 -10.11 -21.15 -11.92
N VAL A 281 -10.83 -20.19 -12.53
CA VAL A 281 -12.26 -19.98 -12.25
C VAL A 281 -13.12 -21.19 -12.64
N SER A 282 -12.68 -21.97 -13.65
CA SER A 282 -13.38 -23.20 -14.03
C SER A 282 -13.15 -24.35 -13.05
N GLU A 283 -12.01 -24.35 -12.35
CA GLU A 283 -11.61 -25.38 -11.37
C GLU A 283 -12.13 -25.09 -9.96
N MET A 284 -12.30 -23.81 -9.61
CA MET A 284 -12.49 -23.38 -8.23
C MET A 284 -13.86 -22.72 -8.02
N GLN A 285 -14.84 -23.53 -7.61
CA GLN A 285 -16.22 -23.10 -7.44
C GLN A 285 -16.38 -21.85 -6.54
N GLY A 286 -17.06 -20.83 -7.07
CA GLY A 286 -17.32 -19.59 -6.36
C GLY A 286 -16.11 -18.66 -6.26
N MET A 287 -15.02 -18.96 -6.98
CA MET A 287 -13.93 -18.02 -7.17
C MET A 287 -14.37 -16.85 -8.04
N GLU A 288 -14.04 -15.65 -7.59
CA GLU A 288 -14.09 -14.41 -8.36
C GLU A 288 -12.67 -13.84 -8.39
N TYR A 289 -12.27 -13.25 -9.51
CA TYR A 289 -11.01 -12.52 -9.58
C TYR A 289 -11.12 -11.23 -10.39
N ALA A 290 -10.20 -10.30 -10.11
CA ALA A 290 -9.96 -9.13 -10.95
C ALA A 290 -8.45 -8.89 -11.03
N ILE A 291 -7.97 -8.54 -12.22
CA ILE A 291 -6.57 -8.19 -12.47
C ILE A 291 -6.51 -6.69 -12.79
N GLY A 292 -5.82 -5.93 -11.96
CA GLY A 292 -5.48 -4.54 -12.22
C GLY A 292 -4.14 -4.47 -12.94
N SER A 293 -4.11 -3.83 -14.12
CA SER A 293 -2.87 -3.75 -14.88
C SER A 293 -1.99 -2.58 -14.45
N ALA A 294 -0.96 -2.85 -13.65
CA ALA A 294 0.11 -1.90 -13.39
C ALA A 294 0.95 -1.68 -14.65
N TYR A 295 1.08 -2.70 -15.52
CA TYR A 295 1.80 -2.58 -16.78
C TYR A 295 1.23 -1.45 -17.64
N GLU A 296 -0.07 -1.52 -17.94
CA GLU A 296 -0.75 -0.54 -18.79
C GLU A 296 -0.85 0.84 -18.11
N LEU A 297 -1.15 0.86 -16.80
CA LEU A 297 -1.22 2.11 -16.03
C LEU A 297 0.10 2.88 -16.10
N VAL A 298 1.22 2.23 -15.79
CA VAL A 298 2.52 2.89 -15.80
C VAL A 298 2.95 3.23 -17.22
N SER A 299 2.72 2.33 -18.20
CA SER A 299 3.06 2.59 -19.60
C SER A 299 2.35 3.82 -20.14
N SER A 300 1.05 3.97 -19.83
CA SER A 300 0.27 5.15 -20.25
C SER A 300 0.80 6.45 -19.65
N ILE A 301 1.18 6.46 -18.37
CA ILE A 301 1.77 7.63 -17.70
C ILE A 301 3.15 7.97 -18.28
N VAL A 302 3.95 6.97 -18.63
CA VAL A 302 5.27 7.18 -19.24
C VAL A 302 5.14 7.75 -20.66
N GLN A 303 4.18 7.26 -21.45
CA GLN A 303 3.94 7.72 -22.81
C GLN A 303 3.27 9.09 -22.87
N ASP A 304 2.29 9.33 -22.00
CA ASP A 304 1.60 10.61 -21.85
C ASP A 304 1.59 11.06 -20.39
N PRO A 305 2.63 11.77 -19.93
CA PRO A 305 2.70 12.27 -18.56
C PRO A 305 1.72 13.42 -18.29
N VAL A 306 1.06 13.97 -19.32
CA VAL A 306 0.08 15.06 -19.20
C VAL A 306 -1.33 14.51 -19.04
N CYS A 307 -1.58 13.23 -19.36
CA CYS A 307 -2.78 12.50 -18.96
C CYS A 307 -2.86 12.41 -17.43
N ARG A 308 -3.36 13.48 -16.81
CA ARG A 308 -3.98 13.44 -15.51
C ARG A 308 -5.09 12.41 -15.57
N VAL A 309 -5.18 11.60 -14.53
CA VAL A 309 -6.33 10.72 -14.28
C VAL A 309 -7.54 11.61 -13.95
N ASP A 310 -8.06 12.31 -14.96
CA ASP A 310 -9.18 13.23 -14.84
C ASP A 310 -10.43 12.41 -14.48
N GLY A 311 -10.86 12.52 -13.21
CA GLY A 311 -12.19 12.06 -12.77
C GLY A 311 -12.25 11.06 -11.62
N VAL A 312 -11.14 10.45 -11.21
CA VAL A 312 -11.09 9.58 -10.01
C VAL A 312 -10.46 10.30 -8.82
N GLU A 313 -9.47 11.15 -9.08
CA GLU A 313 -8.67 11.83 -8.05
C GLU A 313 -9.52 12.77 -7.17
N GLU A 314 -10.44 13.56 -7.74
CA GLU A 314 -11.27 14.46 -6.93
C GLU A 314 -12.15 13.70 -5.95
N ARG A 315 -12.77 12.58 -6.33
CA ARG A 315 -13.65 11.82 -5.41
C ARG A 315 -12.86 11.13 -4.30
N VAL A 316 -11.68 10.59 -4.61
CA VAL A 316 -10.79 9.95 -3.64
C VAL A 316 -10.18 10.99 -2.70
N LEU A 317 -9.64 12.09 -3.24
CA LEU A 317 -9.11 13.21 -2.46
C LEU A 317 -10.20 13.91 -1.65
N TRP A 318 -11.43 14.02 -2.17
CA TRP A 318 -12.56 14.62 -1.45
C TRP A 318 -13.02 13.72 -0.30
N ARG A 319 -13.20 12.41 -0.52
CA ARG A 319 -13.45 11.44 0.57
C ARG A 319 -12.32 11.48 1.60
N TRP A 320 -11.07 11.59 1.16
CA TRP A 320 -9.91 11.68 2.05
C TRP A 320 -9.87 12.97 2.87
N ARG A 321 -10.16 14.13 2.25
CA ARG A 321 -10.33 15.42 2.96
C ARG A 321 -11.44 15.33 4.01
N GLN A 322 -12.52 14.59 3.75
CA GLN A 322 -13.58 14.32 4.73
C GLN A 322 -13.09 13.44 5.89
N VAL A 323 -12.30 12.39 5.63
CA VAL A 323 -11.71 11.53 6.68
C VAL A 323 -10.71 12.31 7.55
N GLN A 324 -9.85 13.13 6.95
CA GLN A 324 -8.92 14.02 7.67
C GLN A 324 -9.65 15.05 8.54
N ARG A 325 -10.73 15.64 8.03
CA ARG A 325 -11.57 16.58 8.80
C ARG A 325 -12.25 15.90 9.99
N ARG A 326 -12.77 14.68 9.84
CA ARG A 326 -13.37 13.92 10.95
C ARG A 326 -12.37 13.57 12.05
N ARG A 327 -11.10 13.30 11.72
CA ARG A 327 -10.05 13.03 12.72
C ARG A 327 -9.57 14.28 13.46
N ARG A 328 -9.63 15.48 12.86
CA ARG A 328 -9.25 16.74 13.53
C ARG A 328 -10.26 17.24 14.58
N VAL A 329 -11.47 16.69 14.63
CA VAL A 329 -12.53 17.13 15.58
C VAL A 329 -12.39 16.48 16.97
N HIS A 330 -11.39 15.61 17.19
CA HIS A 330 -11.03 15.12 18.53
C HIS A 330 -9.55 15.29 18.86
N PRO A 331 -9.19 16.42 19.48
CA PRO A 331 -8.23 16.44 20.55
C PRO A 331 -8.96 16.82 21.84
N GLN A 332 -9.11 15.86 22.76
CA GLN A 332 -9.35 16.18 24.16
C GLN A 332 -8.16 17.03 24.65
N ARG A 333 -8.37 18.36 24.71
CA ARG A 333 -7.56 19.24 25.56
C ARG A 333 -7.86 18.89 27.02
N ARG A 334 -7.04 18.04 27.65
CA ARG A 334 -6.94 18.02 29.11
C ARG A 334 -6.12 19.22 29.56
N LEU A 335 -6.82 20.32 29.85
CA LEU A 335 -6.32 21.43 30.65
C LEU A 335 -6.05 20.92 32.07
N LEU A 336 -4.77 20.81 32.44
CA LEU A 336 -4.36 20.75 33.85
C LEU A 336 -4.62 22.13 34.47
N ARG A 337 -5.74 22.26 35.18
CA ARG A 337 -5.96 23.33 36.16
C ARG A 337 -5.07 23.04 37.38
N ARG A 338 -4.23 24.00 37.78
CA ARG A 338 -3.78 24.13 39.19
C ARG A 338 -4.43 25.37 39.81
N PRO A 339 -4.78 25.35 41.11
CA PRO A 339 -5.50 26.44 41.75
C PRO A 339 -4.58 27.57 42.25
N ARG A 340 -5.23 28.70 42.52
CA ARG A 340 -4.74 30.06 42.81
C ARG A 340 -3.96 30.19 44.13
N HIS A 341 -3.03 31.16 44.16
CA HIS A 341 -2.88 32.16 45.23
C HIS A 341 -2.44 33.52 44.63
N VAL A 342 -2.81 34.62 45.28
CA VAL A 342 -2.88 36.04 44.85
C VAL A 342 -2.13 36.88 45.93
N PRO A 343 -1.83 38.19 45.77
CA PRO A 343 -0.95 38.94 44.85
C PRO A 343 0.17 39.72 45.64
N LEU A 344 0.96 40.60 45.00
CA LEU A 344 1.35 41.93 45.54
C LEU A 344 2.18 42.80 44.54
N LEU A 345 1.58 43.95 44.18
CA LEU A 345 2.09 45.32 43.91
C LEU A 345 3.42 45.63 43.18
N GLY A 346 3.36 46.55 42.20
CA GLY A 346 4.43 47.54 41.91
C GLY A 346 4.66 47.92 40.42
N LEU A 347 4.09 49.05 39.97
CA LEU A 347 4.44 49.84 38.77
C LEU A 347 5.83 50.54 38.91
N PRO A 348 6.39 51.32 37.94
CA PRO A 348 6.07 51.56 36.50
C PRO A 348 7.31 51.51 35.54
N ALA A 349 7.06 51.73 34.24
CA ALA A 349 8.04 51.99 33.17
C ALA A 349 8.76 53.35 33.27
N PRO A 350 9.82 53.60 32.46
CA PRO A 350 9.66 54.54 31.33
C PRO A 350 10.44 54.22 30.02
N TYR A 351 9.92 54.77 28.92
CA TYR A 351 10.43 54.96 27.53
C TYR A 351 11.67 55.91 27.44
N PRO A 352 12.16 56.39 26.25
CA PRO A 352 12.45 55.80 24.92
C PRO A 352 13.84 56.23 24.33
N GLY A 353 14.24 55.69 23.16
CA GLY A 353 15.25 56.32 22.27
C GLY A 353 15.61 55.42 21.08
N HIS A 354 15.04 55.61 19.88
CA HIS A 354 15.46 56.48 18.76
C HIS A 354 16.62 55.96 17.88
N LEU A 355 16.31 55.87 16.57
CA LEU A 355 17.17 55.94 15.37
C LEU A 355 18.05 54.69 15.10
N GLN A 356 18.23 54.19 13.87
CA GLN A 356 18.15 54.81 12.55
C GLN A 356 18.05 53.75 11.43
N ALA A 357 17.41 54.13 10.33
CA ALA A 357 17.27 53.36 9.09
C ALA A 357 18.59 53.29 8.28
N ARG A 358 18.75 52.24 7.47
CA ARG A 358 19.30 52.30 6.09
C ARG A 358 19.02 50.98 5.33
N ARG A 359 18.34 51.12 4.17
CA ARG A 359 18.33 50.22 2.99
C ARG A 359 18.95 51.03 1.83
N PRO A 360 19.05 50.51 0.58
CA PRO A 360 19.78 49.35 0.09
C PRO A 360 20.66 49.76 -1.13
N SER A 361 21.40 48.82 -1.74
CA SER A 361 21.95 49.06 -3.09
C SER A 361 21.87 47.82 -3.98
N VAL A 362 21.20 48.05 -5.11
CA VAL A 362 21.00 47.22 -6.30
C VAL A 362 22.25 47.27 -7.18
N LEU A 363 22.55 46.18 -7.91
CA LEU A 363 23.19 46.29 -9.22
C LEU A 363 22.76 45.13 -10.14
N ARG A 364 22.06 45.52 -11.21
CA ARG A 364 21.70 44.77 -12.41
C ARG A 364 22.86 44.88 -13.41
N ARG A 365 23.14 43.84 -14.18
CA ARG A 365 23.49 44.00 -15.61
C ARG A 365 23.15 42.75 -16.41
N ALA A 366 22.54 43.00 -17.56
CA ALA A 366 22.11 42.05 -18.57
C ALA A 366 23.01 42.16 -19.82
N GLY A 367 22.95 41.14 -20.68
CA GLY A 367 23.45 41.12 -22.06
C GLY A 367 24.07 39.77 -22.39
N ALA A 368 23.91 39.16 -23.55
CA ALA A 368 23.06 39.42 -24.71
C ALA A 368 23.05 38.14 -25.58
N VAL A 369 21.98 37.96 -26.33
CA VAL A 369 21.75 36.91 -27.34
C VAL A 369 22.58 37.16 -28.59
N ARG A 370 23.18 36.11 -29.19
CA ARG A 370 23.50 36.02 -30.63
C ARG A 370 23.45 34.56 -31.13
N ARG A 371 22.64 34.32 -32.16
CA ARG A 371 22.86 33.31 -33.23
C ARG A 371 23.40 34.04 -34.47
N PRO A 372 24.05 33.31 -35.40
CA PRO A 372 23.51 33.30 -36.77
C PRO A 372 23.57 31.93 -37.47
N ASP A 373 22.92 31.89 -38.64
CA ASP A 373 22.51 30.78 -39.50
C ASP A 373 23.57 30.19 -40.47
N HIS A 374 23.14 29.12 -41.15
CA HIS A 374 23.44 28.65 -42.53
C HIS A 374 24.39 27.45 -42.81
N LEU A 375 23.75 26.30 -43.14
CA LEU A 375 23.67 25.57 -44.43
C LEU A 375 24.90 24.93 -45.15
N GLN A 376 24.61 23.71 -45.69
CA GLN A 376 25.27 22.88 -46.75
C GLN A 376 26.49 22.02 -46.35
N ALA A 377 26.77 20.82 -46.88
CA ALA A 377 26.08 19.78 -47.68
C ALA A 377 27.02 18.53 -47.81
N ALA A 378 26.47 17.39 -48.28
CA ALA A 378 27.14 16.16 -48.81
C ALA A 378 27.75 15.16 -47.79
N GLY A 379 27.66 13.84 -47.94
CA GLY A 379 27.25 13.01 -49.08
C GLY A 379 26.96 11.54 -48.71
N ARG A 380 26.44 10.80 -49.69
CA ARG A 380 25.99 9.40 -49.67
C ARG A 380 27.14 8.39 -49.89
N GLY A 381 26.95 7.16 -49.42
CA GLY A 381 27.60 5.90 -49.87
C GLY A 381 27.44 4.83 -48.77
N VAL A 382 26.59 3.78 -48.83
CA VAL A 382 26.43 2.64 -49.75
C VAL A 382 27.54 1.56 -49.59
N VAL A 383 27.14 0.41 -48.98
CA VAL A 383 27.48 -1.01 -49.32
C VAL A 383 28.70 -1.71 -48.66
N SER A 384 28.36 -2.70 -47.79
CA SER A 384 28.69 -4.14 -47.86
C SER A 384 29.92 -4.77 -47.15
N SER A 385 29.57 -5.86 -46.43
CA SER A 385 30.19 -7.21 -46.43
C SER A 385 31.43 -7.55 -45.57
N LEU A 386 31.18 -8.50 -44.65
CA LEU A 386 31.89 -9.76 -44.34
C LEU A 386 33.44 -9.80 -44.37
N TYR A 387 34.06 -10.28 -43.28
CA TYR A 387 34.60 -11.66 -43.10
C TYR A 387 35.53 -11.75 -41.87
N HIS A 388 35.37 -12.82 -41.06
CA HIS A 388 36.38 -13.60 -40.28
C HIS A 388 37.35 -12.88 -39.31
N SER A 389 38.01 -13.51 -38.34
CA SER A 389 37.92 -14.72 -37.51
C SER A 389 39.16 -14.65 -36.59
N THR A 390 39.11 -15.31 -35.43
CA THR A 390 40.26 -15.83 -34.64
C THR A 390 41.32 -14.86 -34.13
N THR A 391 41.37 -14.64 -32.81
CA THR A 391 42.12 -15.46 -31.83
C THR A 391 41.55 -15.26 -30.44
#